data_AF-A0A7S1DQ19-F1
#
_entry.id   AF-A0A7S1DQ19-F1
#
_cell.length_a   1.000
_cell.length_b   1.000
_cell.length_c   1.000
_cell.angle_alpha   90.00
_cell.angle_beta   90.00
_cell.angle_gamma   90.00
#
_symmetry.space_group_name_H-M   'P 1'
#
loop_
_entity.id
_entity.type
_entity.pdbx_description
1 polymer ?
#
loop_
_entity_poly.entity_id
_entity_poly.type
_entity_poly.pdbx_seq_one_letter_code
_entity_poly.pdbx_strand_id
1 'polypeptide(L)'
;KKHLQSMGAAQKTALDWGSNFMTELLIIACALLDISCAIFEFTQPIPDRISREVDNPITIVTGCILYVYVFETCVRVFAFRLRIFKLPLELLDLAIIVVSVIVYALVLLGGATQDHKNVVTFTRCMRFVRLIKVGKR
;
A
#
# COMPACT_ATOMS: atom_id res chain seq x y z
N LYS A 1 -6.68 4.65 -34.71
CA LYS A 1 -6.74 6.08 -34.30
C LYS A 1 -7.61 6.33 -33.06
N LYS A 2 -8.85 5.82 -32.97
CA LYS A 2 -9.70 5.93 -31.74
C LYS A 2 -9.02 5.40 -30.47
N HIS A 3 -8.25 4.31 -30.55
CA HIS A 3 -7.56 3.72 -29.39
C HIS A 3 -6.41 4.59 -28.84
N LEU A 4 -5.71 5.33 -29.69
CA LEU A 4 -4.67 6.28 -29.26
C LEU A 4 -5.28 7.52 -28.58
N GLN A 5 -6.46 7.97 -29.02
CA GLN A 5 -7.17 9.07 -28.38
C GLN A 5 -7.76 8.67 -27.01
N SER A 6 -8.28 7.44 -26.87
CA SER A 6 -8.79 6.94 -25.59
C SER A 6 -7.67 6.77 -24.55
N MET A 7 -6.48 6.35 -24.98
CA MET A 7 -5.31 6.25 -24.10
C MET A 7 -4.83 7.62 -23.60
N GLY A 8 -4.91 8.66 -24.43
CA GLY A 8 -4.56 10.03 -24.03
C GLY A 8 -5.52 10.62 -22.99
N ALA A 9 -6.82 10.35 -23.14
CA ALA A 9 -7.84 10.79 -22.18
C ALA A 9 -7.66 10.10 -20.81
N ALA A 10 -7.51 8.77 -20.80
CA ALA A 10 -7.28 8.01 -19.57
C ALA A 10 -5.99 8.43 -18.86
N GLN A 11 -4.93 8.73 -19.62
CA GLN A 11 -3.66 9.19 -19.06
C GLN A 11 -3.79 10.57 -18.41
N LYS A 12 -4.54 11.50 -19.03
CA LYS A 12 -4.81 12.81 -18.44
C LYS A 12 -5.60 12.69 -17.14
N THR A 13 -6.67 11.88 -17.13
CA THR A 13 -7.46 11.61 -15.92
C THR A 13 -6.62 10.99 -14.81
N ALA A 14 -5.71 10.06 -15.14
CA ALA A 14 -4.81 9.47 -14.15
C ALA A 14 -3.80 10.49 -13.59
N LEU A 15 -3.32 11.42 -14.43
CA LEU A 15 -2.43 12.49 -14.01
C LEU A 15 -3.15 13.46 -13.07
N ASP A 16 -4.36 13.89 -13.44
CA ASP A 16 -5.22 14.76 -12.65
C ASP A 16 -5.52 14.11 -11.29
N TRP A 17 -5.88 12.81 -11.30
CA TRP A 17 -6.12 12.05 -10.08
C TRP A 17 -4.88 11.93 -9.18
N GLY A 18 -3.70 11.70 -9.77
CA GLY A 18 -2.43 11.61 -9.06
C GLY A 18 -1.89 12.94 -8.54
N SER A 19 -2.40 14.07 -9.03
CA SER A 19 -2.12 15.43 -8.55
C SER A 19 -3.19 16.02 -7.64
N ASN A 20 -4.32 15.33 -7.48
CA ASN A 20 -5.43 15.83 -6.67
C ASN A 20 -5.08 15.75 -5.18
N PHE A 21 -5.22 16.87 -4.48
CA PHE A 21 -5.06 16.98 -3.03
C PHE A 21 -5.86 15.92 -2.24
N MET A 22 -7.07 15.58 -2.72
CA MET A 22 -7.91 14.55 -2.09
C MET A 22 -7.29 13.15 -2.12
N THR A 23 -6.57 12.82 -3.20
CA THR A 23 -5.83 11.55 -3.32
C THR A 23 -4.68 11.53 -2.33
N GLU A 24 -3.94 12.63 -2.21
CA GLU A 24 -2.84 12.73 -1.25
C GLU A 24 -3.35 12.63 0.20
N LEU A 25 -4.44 13.31 0.53
CA LEU A 25 -5.08 13.22 1.84
C LEU A 25 -5.57 11.81 2.16
N LEU A 26 -6.13 11.10 1.17
CA LEU A 26 -6.51 9.69 1.33
C LEU A 26 -5.29 8.81 1.64
N ILE A 27 -4.16 8.99 0.93
CA ILE A 27 -2.94 8.20 1.17
C ILE A 27 -2.35 8.50 2.56
N ILE A 28 -2.37 9.76 3.01
CA ILE A 28 -1.97 10.13 4.37
C ILE A 28 -2.89 9.47 5.39
N ALA A 29 -4.21 9.53 5.20
CA ALA A 29 -5.18 8.92 6.10
C ALA A 29 -4.99 7.39 6.20
N CYS A 30 -4.77 6.72 5.06
CA CYS A 30 -4.43 5.30 5.03
C CYS A 30 -3.12 5.00 5.78
N ALA A 31 -2.10 5.85 5.63
CA ALA A 31 -0.82 5.65 6.30
C ALA A 31 -0.94 5.84 7.82
N LEU A 32 -1.69 6.85 8.27
CA LEU A 32 -1.99 7.05 9.69
C LEU A 32 -2.77 5.87 10.27
N LEU A 33 -3.73 5.31 9.53
CA LEU A 33 -4.48 4.13 9.94
C LEU A 33 -3.58 2.88 10.05
N ASP A 34 -2.63 2.70 9.12
CA ASP A 34 -1.65 1.60 9.15
C ASP A 34 -0.72 1.74 10.38
N ILE A 35 -0.31 2.98 10.73
CA ILE A 35 0.42 3.28 11.97
C ILE A 35 -0.41 2.89 13.19
N SER A 36 -1.67 3.30 13.25
CA SER A 36 -2.56 2.99 14.38
C SER A 36 -2.74 1.48 14.55
N CYS A 37 -2.89 0.73 13.46
CA CYS A 37 -2.96 -0.73 13.49
C CYS A 37 -1.67 -1.36 14.02
N ALA A 38 -0.50 -0.86 13.59
CA ALA A 38 0.78 -1.36 14.07
C ALA A 38 0.97 -1.10 15.58
N ILE A 39 0.66 0.11 16.06
CA ILE A 39 0.74 0.46 17.49
C ILE A 39 -0.22 -0.41 18.32
N PHE A 40 -1.42 -0.67 17.80
CA PHE A 40 -2.40 -1.51 18.48
C PHE A 40 -1.92 -2.96 18.61
N GLU A 41 -1.30 -3.54 17.57
CA GLU A 41 -0.68 -4.87 17.66
C GLU A 41 0.46 -4.94 18.68
N PHE A 42 1.25 -3.87 18.83
CA PHE A 42 2.32 -3.80 19.84
C PHE A 42 1.80 -3.71 21.28
N THR A 43 0.58 -3.19 21.48
CA THR A 43 0.02 -2.95 22.81
C THR A 43 -0.88 -4.08 23.31
N GLN A 44 -1.33 -4.97 22.41
CA GLN A 44 -2.12 -6.13 22.77
C GLN A 44 -1.23 -7.26 23.30
N PRO A 45 -1.53 -7.85 24.47
CA PRO A 45 -0.86 -9.06 24.93
C PRO A 45 -1.12 -10.21 23.93
N ILE A 46 -0.09 -10.99 23.62
CA ILE A 46 -0.13 -12.10 22.66
C ILE A 46 -1.27 -13.05 23.04
N PRO A 47 -2.33 -13.19 22.22
CA PRO A 47 -3.38 -14.15 22.53
C PRO A 47 -2.86 -15.57 22.32
N ASP A 48 -3.00 -16.43 23.34
CA ASP A 48 -2.58 -17.85 23.36
C ASP A 48 -3.29 -18.75 22.33
N ARG A 49 -4.16 -18.20 21.48
CA ARG A 49 -4.85 -18.96 20.43
C ARG A 49 -4.49 -18.40 19.06
N ILE A 50 -3.86 -19.28 18.27
CA ILE A 50 -3.77 -19.22 16.80
C ILE A 50 -5.21 -19.36 16.25
N SER A 51 -6.02 -18.34 16.47
CA SER A 51 -7.30 -18.17 15.81
C SER A 51 -6.98 -17.74 14.38
N ARG A 52 -7.63 -18.35 13.38
CA ARG A 52 -7.38 -18.09 11.95
C ARG A 52 -7.22 -16.58 11.72
N GLU A 53 -6.06 -16.16 11.21
CA GLU A 53 -5.70 -14.74 11.04
C GLU A 53 -6.67 -13.95 10.14
N VAL A 54 -7.52 -14.66 9.39
CA VAL A 54 -8.59 -14.10 8.55
C VAL A 54 -9.71 -13.46 9.40
N ASP A 55 -9.93 -13.92 10.62
CA ASP A 55 -10.93 -13.35 11.53
C ASP A 55 -10.36 -12.19 12.37
N ASN A 56 -9.06 -11.88 12.21
CA ASN A 56 -8.45 -10.74 12.88
C ASN A 56 -8.86 -9.45 12.14
N PRO A 57 -9.59 -8.52 12.80
CA PRO A 57 -10.02 -7.27 12.18
C PRO A 57 -8.83 -6.44 11.67
N ILE A 58 -7.66 -6.56 12.29
CA ILE A 58 -6.45 -5.83 11.89
C ILE A 58 -5.95 -6.32 10.53
N THR A 59 -5.94 -7.63 10.29
CA THR A 59 -5.56 -8.22 8.99
C THR A 59 -6.48 -7.77 7.86
N ILE A 60 -7.79 -7.63 8.15
CA ILE A 60 -8.78 -7.13 7.21
C ILE A 60 -8.51 -5.65 6.89
N VAL A 61 -8.31 -4.82 7.92
CA VAL A 61 -7.98 -3.39 7.74
C VAL A 61 -6.69 -3.21 6.96
N THR A 62 -5.63 -3.97 7.27
CA THR A 62 -4.37 -3.96 6.50
C THR A 62 -4.60 -4.36 5.04
N GLY A 63 -5.46 -5.34 4.77
CA GLY A 63 -5.83 -5.75 3.42
C GLY A 63 -6.53 -4.62 2.65
N CYS A 64 -7.48 -3.93 3.28
CA CYS A 64 -8.18 -2.79 2.68
C CYS A 64 -7.23 -1.63 2.36
N ILE A 65 -6.33 -1.29 3.29
CA ILE A 65 -5.30 -0.25 3.08
C ILE A 65 -4.39 -0.64 1.91
N LEU A 66 -3.93 -1.90 1.88
CA LEU A 66 -3.08 -2.41 0.83
C LEU A 66 -3.78 -2.38 -0.53
N TYR A 67 -5.08 -2.66 -0.59
CA TYR A 67 -5.86 -2.56 -1.81
C TYR A 67 -5.89 -1.13 -2.36
N VAL A 68 -6.11 -0.13 -1.49
CA VAL A 68 -6.07 1.30 -1.88
C VAL A 68 -4.68 1.67 -2.43
N TYR A 69 -3.62 1.18 -1.78
CA TYR A 69 -2.24 1.40 -2.22
C TYR A 69 -1.90 0.76 -3.56
N VAL A 70 -2.35 -0.47 -3.79
CA VAL A 70 -2.20 -1.14 -5.09
C VAL A 70 -2.93 -0.36 -6.17
N PHE A 71 -4.18 0.05 -5.91
CA PHE A 71 -4.97 0.83 -6.86
C PHE A 71 -4.28 2.15 -7.21
N GLU A 72 -3.87 2.93 -6.21
CA GLU A 72 -3.16 4.19 -6.39
C GLU A 72 -1.88 4.01 -7.23
N THR A 73 -1.11 2.97 -6.94
CA THR A 73 0.12 2.69 -7.67
C THR A 73 -0.13 2.23 -9.10
N CYS A 74 -1.18 1.45 -9.35
CA CYS A 74 -1.63 1.16 -10.72
C CYS A 74 -1.97 2.45 -11.48
N VAL A 75 -2.72 3.37 -10.87
CA VAL A 75 -3.05 4.67 -11.48
C VAL A 75 -1.78 5.47 -11.79
N ARG A 76 -0.81 5.55 -10.86
CA ARG A 76 0.48 6.23 -11.09
C ARG A 76 1.29 5.57 -12.21
N VAL A 77 1.34 4.25 -12.28
CA VAL A 77 2.03 3.52 -13.36
C VAL A 77 1.39 3.86 -14.72
N PHE A 78 0.07 3.93 -14.81
CA PHE A 78 -0.61 4.36 -16.03
C PHE A 78 -0.34 5.83 -16.39
N ALA A 79 -0.30 6.72 -15.40
CA ALA A 79 -0.04 8.14 -15.60
C ALA A 79 1.41 8.41 -16.08
N PHE A 80 2.40 7.79 -15.42
CA PHE A 80 3.83 8.07 -15.63
C PHE A 80 4.52 7.10 -16.60
N ARG A 81 3.91 5.95 -16.92
CA ARG A 81 4.49 4.88 -17.77
C ARG A 81 5.97 4.63 -17.43
N LEU A 82 6.85 4.64 -18.44
CA LEU A 82 8.28 4.42 -18.31
C LEU A 82 9.03 5.54 -17.59
N ARG A 83 8.42 6.71 -17.34
CA ARG A 83 9.08 7.77 -16.54
C ARG A 83 9.17 7.41 -15.07
N ILE A 84 8.38 6.43 -14.59
CA ILE A 84 8.42 5.99 -13.20
C ILE A 84 9.81 5.45 -12.82
N PHE A 85 10.51 4.80 -13.76
CA PHE A 85 11.86 4.26 -13.55
C PHE A 85 12.93 5.33 -13.38
N LYS A 86 12.63 6.60 -13.68
CA LYS A 86 13.56 7.72 -13.51
C LYS A 86 13.42 8.41 -12.14
N LEU A 87 12.39 8.08 -11.38
CA LEU A 87 12.11 8.66 -10.07
C LEU A 87 12.38 7.62 -8.98
N PRO A 88 13.52 7.68 -8.28
CA PRO A 88 13.91 6.64 -7.31
C PRO A 88 12.90 6.45 -6.18
N LEU A 89 12.22 7.53 -5.77
CA LEU A 89 11.16 7.47 -4.76
C LEU A 89 9.90 6.75 -5.27
N GLU A 90 9.56 6.88 -6.55
CA GLU A 90 8.42 6.16 -7.15
C GLU A 90 8.73 4.66 -7.31
N LEU A 91 9.97 4.33 -7.65
CA LEU A 91 10.42 2.94 -7.78
C LEU A 91 10.47 2.24 -6.42
N LEU A 92 10.99 2.93 -5.39
CA LEU A 92 10.99 2.42 -4.02
C LEU A 92 9.56 2.18 -3.53
N ASP A 93 8.66 3.12 -3.82
CA ASP A 93 7.24 3.02 -3.47
C ASP A 93 6.57 1.78 -4.09
N LEU A 94 6.78 1.59 -5.40
CA LEU A 94 6.31 0.41 -6.11
C LEU A 94 6.87 -0.89 -5.51
N ALA A 95 8.17 -0.94 -5.20
CA ALA A 95 8.80 -2.11 -4.61
C ALA A 95 8.20 -2.47 -3.24
N ILE A 96 7.96 -1.46 -2.38
CA ILE A 96 7.35 -1.65 -1.06
C ILE A 96 5.94 -2.26 -1.18
N ILE A 97 5.14 -1.81 -2.16
CA ILE A 97 3.79 -2.35 -2.38
C ILE A 97 3.85 -3.77 -2.92
N VAL A 98 4.73 -4.07 -3.86
CA VAL A 98 4.90 -5.43 -4.38
C VAL A 98 5.27 -6.38 -3.25
N VAL A 99 6.26 -6.03 -2.42
CA VAL A 99 6.64 -6.82 -1.23
C VAL A 99 5.45 -6.96 -0.27
N SER A 100 4.71 -5.87 -0.03
CA SER A 100 3.51 -5.88 0.80
C SER A 100 2.44 -6.85 0.33
N VAL A 101 2.18 -6.90 -0.98
CA VAL A 101 1.21 -7.83 -1.59
C VAL A 101 1.69 -9.26 -1.45
N ILE A 102 2.97 -9.53 -1.70
CA ILE A 102 3.55 -10.87 -1.56
C ILE A 102 3.43 -11.36 -0.12
N VAL A 103 3.86 -10.54 0.85
CA VAL A 103 3.79 -10.88 2.27
C VAL A 103 2.34 -11.11 2.71
N TYR A 104 1.41 -10.25 2.29
CA TYR A 104 0.00 -10.41 2.60
C TYR A 104 -0.60 -11.68 1.99
N ALA A 105 -0.24 -12.02 0.75
CA ALA A 105 -0.67 -13.27 0.12
C ALA A 105 -0.09 -14.50 0.83
N LEU A 106 1.18 -14.45 1.25
CA LEU A 106 1.80 -15.53 2.02
C LEU A 106 1.11 -15.75 3.37
N VAL A 107 0.70 -14.68 4.04
CA VAL A 107 -0.10 -14.74 5.28
C VAL A 107 -1.44 -15.43 5.04
N LEU A 108 -2.14 -15.08 3.96
CA LEU A 108 -3.43 -15.69 3.61
C LEU A 108 -3.32 -17.17 3.21
N LEU A 109 -2.24 -17.55 2.51
CA LEU A 109 -2.06 -18.90 1.96
C LEU A 109 -1.36 -19.88 2.93
N GLY A 110 -0.38 -19.40 3.68
CA GLY A 110 0.51 -20.22 4.52
C GLY A 110 0.12 -20.27 6.00
N GLY A 111 -0.84 -19.46 6.41
CA GLY A 111 -1.22 -19.31 7.82
C GLY A 111 -0.23 -18.49 8.64
N ALA A 112 -0.71 -18.01 9.79
CA ALA A 112 0.01 -17.15 10.71
C ALA A 112 1.15 -17.90 11.45
N THR A 113 2.41 -17.73 11.04
CA THR A 113 3.54 -18.09 11.91
C THR A 113 4.06 -16.82 12.60
N GLN A 114 4.75 -16.97 13.73
CA GLN A 114 5.32 -15.82 14.45
C GLN A 114 6.30 -15.02 13.56
N ASP A 115 7.01 -15.71 12.67
CA ASP A 115 7.90 -15.08 11.68
C ASP A 115 7.12 -14.25 10.65
N HIS A 116 5.94 -14.72 10.21
CA HIS A 116 5.09 -13.94 9.31
C HIS A 116 4.61 -12.63 9.93
N LYS A 117 4.28 -12.61 11.23
CA LYS A 117 3.90 -11.38 11.94
C LYS A 117 5.02 -10.35 11.94
N ASN A 118 6.24 -10.77 12.24
CA ASN A 118 7.42 -9.89 12.21
C ASN A 118 7.65 -9.30 10.82
N VAL A 119 7.51 -10.12 9.77
CA VAL A 119 7.66 -9.70 8.37
C VAL A 119 6.55 -8.74 7.96
N VAL A 120 5.29 -8.99 8.36
CA VAL A 120 4.15 -8.08 8.12
C VAL A 120 4.40 -6.73 8.79
N THR A 121 4.75 -6.72 10.08
CA THR A 121 5.01 -5.48 10.83
C THR A 121 6.18 -4.71 10.23
N PHE A 122 7.28 -5.39 9.88
CA PHE A 122 8.40 -4.76 9.18
C PHE A 122 7.97 -4.13 7.85
N THR A 123 7.17 -4.87 7.06
CA THR A 123 6.68 -4.39 5.77
C THR A 123 5.72 -3.20 5.92
N ARG A 124 4.90 -3.17 6.97
CA ARG A 124 4.07 -1.99 7.33
C ARG A 124 4.95 -0.78 7.66
N CYS A 125 6.01 -0.96 8.44
CA CYS A 125 6.95 0.12 8.75
C CYS A 125 7.62 0.71 7.50
N MET A 126 7.96 -0.13 6.51
CA MET A 126 8.50 0.33 5.23
C MET A 126 7.51 1.22 4.47
N ARG A 127 6.20 1.05 4.64
CA ARG A 127 5.18 1.93 4.02
C ARG A 127 5.20 3.35 4.60
N PHE A 128 5.84 3.60 5.75
CA PHE A 128 5.99 4.96 6.27
C PHE A 128 6.95 5.82 5.44
N VAL A 129 7.84 5.20 4.66
CA VAL A 129 8.67 5.91 3.67
C VAL A 129 7.80 6.69 2.68
N ARG A 130 6.55 6.28 2.47
CA ARG A 130 5.58 6.97 1.61
C ARG A 130 5.18 8.34 2.14
N LEU A 131 5.21 8.56 3.46
CA LEU A 131 4.95 9.87 4.05
C LEU A 131 6.05 10.89 3.67
N ILE A 132 7.29 10.44 3.55
CA ILE A 132 8.43 11.28 3.11
C ILE A 132 8.19 11.80 1.70
N LYS A 133 7.62 10.96 0.82
CA LYS A 133 7.28 11.34 -0.55
C LYS A 133 6.18 12.40 -0.60
N VAL A 134 5.18 12.31 0.26
CA VAL A 134 4.11 13.31 0.35
C VAL A 134 4.65 14.63 0.87
N GLY A 135 5.52 14.63 1.89
CA GLY A 135 6.11 15.86 2.44
C GLY A 135 7.13 16.57 1.55
N LYS A 136 7.57 15.96 0.44
CA LYS A 136 8.58 16.52 -0.47
C LYS A 136 8.00 17.10 -1.77
N ARG A 137 6.69 16.96 -2.00
CA ARG A 137 5.98 17.63 -3.09
C ARG A 137 5.52 19.00 -2.65
#